data_AF-A0A935Z9B5-F1
#
_entry.id   AF-A0A935Z9B5-F1
#
_cell.length_a   1.000
_cell.length_b   1.000
_cell.length_c   1.000
_cell.angle_alpha   90.00
_cell.angle_beta   90.00
_cell.angle_gamma   90.00
#
_symmetry.space_group_name_H-M   'P 1'
#
loop_
_entity.id
_entity.type
_entity.pdbx_description
1 polymer ?
#
loop_
_entity_poly.entity_id
_entity_poly.type
_entity_poly.pdbx_seq_one_letter_code
_entity_poly.pdbx_strand_id
1 'polypeptide(L)'
;MFVRVDCGAIAGKPATSRQVGQTSTGDEFRTMVLKEKAGLGVLFPHRARALETEAELDATLKDRYASGRIGTIRYGISGEACHALLDYVKEYDKRDVEDEYGFVRPLYQEGSGCSAFGMSFLRLAGLMEPYMGQEWKFDVRIPMTLIGGTTNPGNEVSVARLFTLGRGWASPTEPHLRLNGWDPTLMYKSIELRAKQGLKDGSVKVEKRGRALGLVVDKRTATPSPRLTSREFFSGPPAPNDAKRFLTADE
;
A
#
# COMPACT_ATOMS: atom_id res chain seq x y z
N MET A 1 -0.26 3.12 5.27
CA MET A 1 0.95 2.32 5.54
C MET A 1 2.15 3.19 5.18
N PHE A 2 3.27 3.04 5.90
CA PHE A 2 4.53 3.74 5.62
C PHE A 2 5.68 2.74 5.74
N VAL A 3 6.84 3.11 5.20
CA VAL A 3 8.06 2.33 5.27
C VAL A 3 9.15 3.18 5.90
N ARG A 4 9.93 2.55 6.77
CA ARG A 4 11.18 3.09 7.31
C ARG A 4 12.31 2.17 6.91
N VAL A 5 13.32 2.74 6.26
CA VAL A 5 14.54 2.04 5.83
C VAL A 5 15.70 2.65 6.60
N ASP A 6 16.32 1.87 7.48
CA ASP A 6 17.49 2.29 8.27
C ASP A 6 18.70 1.43 7.86
N CYS A 7 19.65 2.03 7.14
CA CYS A 7 20.83 1.33 6.64
C CYS A 7 22.08 1.68 7.44
N GLY A 8 22.82 0.65 7.85
CA GLY A 8 24.18 0.80 8.34
C GLY A 8 25.15 1.19 7.21
N ALA A 9 26.35 1.62 7.60
CA ALA A 9 27.42 1.89 6.65
C ALA A 9 27.93 0.58 6.03
N ILE A 10 28.19 0.59 4.72
CA ILE A 10 28.86 -0.48 3.97
C ILE A 10 29.98 0.13 3.13
N ALA A 11 30.79 -0.71 2.47
CA ALA A 11 31.86 -0.23 1.59
C ALA A 11 31.32 0.79 0.57
N GLY A 12 31.82 2.03 0.65
CA GLY A 12 31.44 3.12 -0.26
C GLY A 12 30.06 3.76 -0.04
N LYS A 13 29.30 3.35 1.00
CA LYS A 13 28.00 3.98 1.33
C LYS A 13 27.86 4.27 2.83
N PRO A 14 27.62 5.54 3.24
CA PRO A 14 27.48 5.89 4.65
C PRO A 14 26.17 5.34 5.25
N ALA A 15 26.07 5.31 6.58
CA ALA A 15 24.80 5.02 7.23
C ALA A 15 23.77 6.10 6.87
N THR A 16 22.53 5.70 6.62
CA THR A 16 21.46 6.59 6.17
C THR A 16 20.10 5.99 6.50
N SER A 17 19.11 6.83 6.76
CA SER A 17 17.75 6.43 7.03
C SER A 17 16.75 7.24 6.20
N ARG A 18 15.61 6.64 5.88
CA ARG A 18 14.48 7.33 5.27
C ARG A 18 13.18 6.73 5.79
N GLN A 19 12.29 7.59 6.27
CA GLN A 19 10.90 7.24 6.57
C GLN A 19 9.98 7.94 5.56
N VAL A 20 9.12 7.18 4.92
CA VAL A 20 8.26 7.67 3.84
C VAL A 20 6.97 6.85 3.74
N GLY A 21 5.88 7.53 3.43
CA GLY A 21 4.58 6.93 3.13
C GLY A 21 3.99 7.57 1.90
N GLN A 22 3.07 6.90 1.24
CA GLN A 22 2.31 7.49 0.15
C GLN A 22 0.91 7.81 0.65
N THR A 23 0.44 9.03 0.41
CA THR A 23 -0.86 9.51 0.89
C THR A 23 -1.65 10.22 -0.20
N SER A 24 -2.96 10.34 0.02
CA SER A 24 -3.80 11.27 -0.75
C SER A 24 -3.64 12.68 -0.17
N THR A 25 -3.49 13.70 -1.00
CA THR A 25 -3.49 15.10 -0.55
C THR A 25 -4.74 15.82 -1.05
N GLY A 26 -5.16 16.87 -0.32
CA GLY A 26 -6.24 17.76 -0.74
C GLY A 26 -7.67 17.33 -0.38
N ASP A 27 -8.62 18.18 -0.75
CA ASP A 27 -10.07 18.01 -0.51
C ASP A 27 -10.79 17.27 -1.67
N GLU A 28 -10.05 16.66 -2.60
CA GLU A 28 -10.62 15.97 -3.76
C GLU A 28 -11.61 14.89 -3.35
N PHE A 29 -11.28 14.11 -2.30
CA PHE A 29 -12.20 13.12 -1.76
C PHE A 29 -13.54 13.75 -1.36
N ARG A 30 -13.54 14.89 -0.68
CA ARG A 30 -14.78 15.59 -0.30
C ARG A 30 -15.53 16.09 -1.53
N THR A 31 -14.82 16.63 -2.51
CA THR A 31 -15.41 17.09 -3.77
C THR A 31 -16.07 15.94 -4.53
N MET A 32 -15.40 14.82 -4.70
CA MET A 32 -15.95 13.64 -5.37
C MET A 32 -17.17 13.06 -4.63
N VAL A 33 -17.08 12.95 -3.30
CA VAL A 33 -18.17 12.38 -2.49
C VAL A 33 -19.39 13.30 -2.45
N LEU A 34 -19.19 14.60 -2.23
CA LEU A 34 -20.28 15.54 -1.96
C LEU A 34 -20.80 16.26 -3.20
N LYS A 35 -19.90 16.70 -4.11
CA LYS A 35 -20.28 17.46 -5.31
C LYS A 35 -20.52 16.54 -6.51
N GLU A 36 -19.57 15.66 -6.81
CA GLU A 36 -19.67 14.76 -7.97
C GLU A 36 -20.56 13.55 -7.72
N LYS A 37 -20.95 13.30 -6.46
CA LYS A 37 -21.73 12.13 -6.04
C LYS A 37 -21.15 10.84 -6.61
N ALA A 38 -19.83 10.67 -6.43
CA ALA A 38 -19.09 9.59 -7.04
C ALA A 38 -19.39 8.20 -6.44
N GLY A 39 -20.06 8.12 -5.28
CA GLY A 39 -20.33 6.85 -4.61
C GLY A 39 -19.03 6.07 -4.33
N LEU A 40 -18.99 4.81 -4.76
CA LEU A 40 -17.79 3.97 -4.71
C LEU A 40 -16.78 4.29 -5.84
N GLY A 41 -17.11 5.22 -6.75
CA GLY A 41 -16.19 5.76 -7.77
C GLY A 41 -14.96 6.44 -7.17
N VAL A 42 -15.04 6.92 -5.92
CA VAL A 42 -13.91 7.53 -5.19
C VAL A 42 -12.75 6.58 -4.90
N LEU A 43 -12.98 5.27 -5.02
CA LEU A 43 -11.96 4.24 -4.81
C LEU A 43 -11.00 4.11 -6.00
N PHE A 44 -11.36 4.69 -7.15
CA PHE A 44 -10.54 4.65 -8.36
C PHE A 44 -9.52 5.81 -8.38
N PRO A 45 -8.44 5.67 -9.17
CA PRO A 45 -7.33 6.62 -9.13
C PRO A 45 -7.73 8.06 -9.44
N HIS A 46 -7.16 8.99 -8.69
CA HIS A 46 -7.34 10.44 -8.84
C HIS A 46 -6.04 11.21 -8.55
N ARG A 47 -5.90 12.41 -9.13
CA ARG A 47 -4.66 13.19 -9.23
C ARG A 47 -4.58 14.32 -8.19
N ALA A 48 -4.02 14.06 -7.00
CA ALA A 48 -3.53 15.11 -6.09
C ALA A 48 -2.78 14.53 -4.89
N ARG A 49 -1.45 14.36 -4.96
CA ARG A 49 -0.74 13.52 -3.96
C ARG A 49 0.69 13.94 -3.69
N ALA A 50 1.22 13.40 -2.59
CA ALA A 50 2.59 13.59 -2.15
C ALA A 50 3.08 12.35 -1.37
N LEU A 51 4.40 12.20 -1.33
CA LEU A 51 5.07 11.36 -0.34
C LEU A 51 5.04 12.08 1.02
N GLU A 52 4.51 11.42 2.05
CA GLU A 52 4.55 11.93 3.42
C GLU A 52 6.00 12.03 3.89
N THR A 53 6.34 13.19 4.44
CA THR A 53 7.63 13.45 5.07
C THR A 53 7.75 12.73 6.41
N GLU A 54 8.99 12.56 6.87
CA GLU A 54 9.27 11.96 8.17
C GLU A 54 8.61 12.75 9.32
N ALA A 55 8.60 14.09 9.24
CA ALA A 55 7.99 14.96 10.24
C ALA A 55 6.46 14.77 10.32
N GLU A 56 5.78 14.67 9.17
CA GLU A 56 4.32 14.43 9.12
C GLU A 56 3.96 13.06 9.70
N LEU A 57 4.74 12.04 9.37
CA LEU A 57 4.55 10.69 9.91
C LEU A 57 4.76 10.71 11.43
N ASP A 58 5.89 11.22 11.91
CA ASP A 58 6.25 11.22 13.33
C ASP A 58 5.22 11.94 14.21
N ALA A 59 4.61 13.02 13.71
CA ALA A 59 3.54 13.74 14.39
C ALA A 59 2.34 12.83 14.72
N THR A 60 2.03 11.84 13.87
CA THR A 60 0.90 10.92 14.07
C THR A 60 1.30 9.60 14.74
N LEU A 61 2.56 9.20 14.62
CA LEU A 61 3.03 7.89 15.09
C LEU A 61 3.01 7.76 16.60
N LYS A 62 3.36 8.82 17.33
CA LYS A 62 3.37 8.80 18.81
C LYS A 62 2.03 8.33 19.37
N ASP A 63 0.93 8.92 18.91
CA ASP A 63 -0.42 8.58 19.36
C ASP A 63 -0.87 7.20 18.88
N ARG A 64 -0.47 6.79 17.67
CA ARG A 64 -0.77 5.45 17.15
C ARG A 64 -0.08 4.36 17.97
N TYR A 65 1.20 4.54 18.31
CA TYR A 65 1.93 3.63 19.21
C TYR A 65 1.32 3.61 20.61
N ALA A 66 0.99 4.77 21.17
CA ALA A 66 0.37 4.88 22.49
C ALA A 66 -1.02 4.23 22.52
N SER A 67 -1.79 4.32 21.43
CA SER A 67 -3.13 3.75 21.30
C SER A 67 -3.18 2.28 20.88
N GLY A 68 -2.10 1.76 20.31
CA GLY A 68 -2.05 0.43 19.70
C GLY A 68 -2.67 0.36 18.31
N ARG A 69 -3.09 1.49 17.73
CA ARG A 69 -3.68 1.58 16.38
C ARG A 69 -2.64 1.51 15.26
N ILE A 70 -1.56 0.78 15.48
CA ILE A 70 -0.50 0.52 14.51
C ILE A 70 0.08 -0.87 14.77
N GLY A 71 0.28 -1.61 13.69
CA GLY A 71 1.03 -2.86 13.67
C GLY A 71 2.31 -2.64 12.87
N THR A 72 3.41 -3.26 13.29
CA THR A 72 4.70 -3.12 12.60
C THR A 72 5.28 -4.47 12.22
N ILE A 73 6.04 -4.51 11.13
CA ILE A 73 6.94 -5.63 10.85
C ILE A 73 8.32 -5.05 10.62
N ARG A 74 9.30 -5.53 11.38
CA ARG A 74 10.70 -5.13 11.25
C ARG A 74 11.49 -6.26 10.63
N TYR A 75 12.05 -5.99 9.45
CA TYR A 75 12.91 -6.93 8.74
C TYR A 75 14.37 -6.59 8.96
N GLY A 76 15.18 -7.59 9.31
CA GLY A 76 16.63 -7.53 9.08
C GLY A 76 16.90 -7.89 7.62
N ILE A 77 17.61 -7.05 6.86
CA ILE A 77 17.98 -7.29 5.46
C ILE A 77 19.48 -7.04 5.26
N SER A 78 20.04 -7.49 4.13
CA SER A 78 21.44 -7.19 3.80
C SER A 78 21.67 -5.69 3.61
N GLY A 79 22.91 -5.25 3.81
CA GLY A 79 23.28 -3.84 3.63
C GLY A 79 23.05 -3.38 2.19
N GLU A 80 23.40 -4.23 1.23
CA GLU A 80 23.21 -3.96 -0.20
C GLU A 80 21.74 -3.78 -0.55
N ALA A 81 20.85 -4.67 -0.07
CA ALA A 81 19.41 -4.56 -0.30
C ALA A 81 18.84 -3.30 0.36
N CYS A 82 19.29 -2.98 1.57
CA CYS A 82 18.87 -1.77 2.28
C CYS A 82 19.17 -0.51 1.47
N HIS A 83 20.42 -0.37 1.02
CA HIS A 83 20.85 0.77 0.21
C HIS A 83 20.15 0.82 -1.14
N ALA A 84 19.88 -0.33 -1.78
CA ALA A 84 19.12 -0.38 -3.02
C ALA A 84 17.64 0.05 -2.84
N LEU A 85 17.02 -0.22 -1.69
CA LEU A 85 15.67 0.27 -1.38
C LEU A 85 15.64 1.79 -1.18
N LEU A 86 16.72 2.38 -0.67
CA LEU A 86 16.85 3.84 -0.63
C LEU A 86 17.01 4.43 -2.03
N ASP A 87 17.75 3.75 -2.91
CA ASP A 87 17.84 4.12 -4.33
C ASP A 87 16.46 4.03 -5.01
N TYR A 88 15.65 3.02 -4.67
CA TYR A 88 14.27 2.89 -5.14
C TYR A 88 13.39 4.09 -4.74
N VAL A 89 13.46 4.54 -3.48
CA VAL A 89 12.69 5.72 -3.04
C VAL A 89 13.04 6.96 -3.86
N LYS A 90 14.34 7.18 -4.10
CA LYS A 90 14.81 8.32 -4.90
C LYS A 90 14.33 8.25 -6.34
N GLU A 91 14.36 7.07 -6.95
CA GLU A 91 13.90 6.88 -8.33
C GLU A 91 12.37 6.93 -8.43
N TYR A 92 11.65 6.55 -7.37
CA TYR A 92 10.19 6.68 -7.29
C TYR A 92 9.77 8.16 -7.35
N ASP A 93 10.38 8.98 -6.49
CA ASP A 93 10.20 10.44 -6.41
C ASP A 93 10.64 11.13 -7.70
N LYS A 94 11.83 10.80 -8.23
CA LYS A 94 12.34 11.39 -9.49
C LYS A 94 11.45 11.14 -10.70
N ARG A 95 10.66 10.07 -10.70
CA ARG A 95 9.80 9.69 -11.82
C ARG A 95 8.33 10.07 -11.60
N ASP A 96 8.06 10.87 -10.57
CA ASP A 96 6.73 11.36 -10.21
C ASP A 96 5.72 10.20 -10.08
N VAL A 97 6.17 9.02 -9.60
CA VAL A 97 5.27 7.85 -9.50
C VAL A 97 4.22 8.08 -8.42
N GLU A 98 4.48 8.98 -7.47
CA GLU A 98 3.55 9.37 -6.40
C GLU A 98 2.33 10.15 -6.86
N ASP A 99 2.37 10.75 -8.06
CA ASP A 99 1.34 11.66 -8.58
C ASP A 99 -0.05 11.00 -8.66
N GLU A 100 -0.07 9.70 -8.94
CA GLU A 100 -1.26 8.90 -8.99
C GLU A 100 -1.41 8.07 -7.71
N TYR A 101 -2.61 8.06 -7.14
CA TYR A 101 -2.96 7.04 -6.15
C TYR A 101 -4.36 6.56 -6.23
N GLY A 102 -4.47 5.36 -5.72
CA GLY A 102 -5.64 4.53 -5.69
C GLY A 102 -5.13 3.12 -5.53
N PHE A 103 -5.93 2.17 -5.93
CA PHE A 103 -5.45 0.82 -6.09
C PHE A 103 -4.74 0.76 -7.45
N VAL A 104 -3.44 1.05 -7.50
CA VAL A 104 -2.60 1.06 -8.73
C VAL A 104 -1.24 0.45 -8.42
N ARG A 105 -0.44 0.16 -9.46
CA ARG A 105 0.78 -0.66 -9.34
C ARG A 105 2.05 0.22 -9.33
N PRO A 106 2.75 0.33 -8.17
CA PRO A 106 3.93 1.20 -8.07
C PRO A 106 5.08 0.75 -8.97
N LEU A 107 5.31 -0.57 -9.09
CA LEU A 107 6.38 -1.12 -9.92
C LEU A 107 6.12 -1.02 -11.43
N TYR A 108 4.94 -0.51 -11.83
CA TYR A 108 4.58 -0.21 -13.22
C TYR A 108 4.45 1.30 -13.47
N GLN A 109 4.84 2.14 -12.50
CA GLN A 109 4.76 3.60 -12.63
C GLN A 109 3.34 4.13 -12.81
N GLU A 110 2.33 3.43 -12.29
CA GLU A 110 0.91 3.82 -12.43
C GLU A 110 0.37 4.64 -11.25
N GLY A 111 1.22 4.95 -10.27
CA GLY A 111 0.77 5.37 -8.95
C GLY A 111 0.80 4.27 -7.91
N SER A 112 0.36 4.58 -6.68
CA SER A 112 0.20 3.57 -5.64
C SER A 112 -0.58 3.99 -4.40
N GLY A 113 -1.52 3.18 -3.94
CA GLY A 113 -2.12 3.37 -2.61
C GLY A 113 -1.09 3.13 -1.51
N CYS A 114 -1.31 3.69 -0.31
CA CYS A 114 -0.35 3.58 0.80
C CYS A 114 0.12 2.13 1.09
N SER A 115 -0.77 1.15 0.97
CA SER A 115 -0.45 -0.27 1.13
C SER A 115 0.33 -0.83 -0.06
N ALA A 116 -0.06 -0.52 -1.29
CA ALA A 116 0.66 -0.98 -2.49
C ALA A 116 2.11 -0.47 -2.48
N PHE A 117 2.32 0.77 -2.01
CA PHE A 117 3.64 1.37 -1.82
C PHE A 117 4.48 0.52 -0.88
N GLY A 118 3.98 0.22 0.33
CA GLY A 118 4.71 -0.61 1.27
C GLY A 118 4.98 -2.03 0.75
N MET A 119 4.03 -2.61 0.00
CA MET A 119 4.20 -3.92 -0.61
C MET A 119 5.24 -3.95 -1.72
N SER A 120 5.50 -2.83 -2.40
CA SER A 120 6.54 -2.76 -3.43
C SER A 120 7.94 -2.99 -2.83
N PHE A 121 8.20 -2.50 -1.61
CA PHE A 121 9.46 -2.76 -0.90
C PHE A 121 9.61 -4.24 -0.57
N LEU A 122 8.56 -4.86 -0.04
CA LEU A 122 8.58 -6.28 0.29
C LEU A 122 8.82 -7.14 -0.95
N ARG A 123 8.19 -6.79 -2.08
CA ARG A 123 8.41 -7.47 -3.37
C ARG A 123 9.85 -7.31 -3.86
N LEU A 124 10.36 -6.08 -3.88
CA LEU A 124 11.71 -5.80 -4.37
C LEU A 124 12.78 -6.48 -3.51
N ALA A 125 12.60 -6.49 -2.20
CA ALA A 125 13.54 -7.08 -1.24
C ALA A 125 13.40 -8.61 -1.09
N GLY A 126 12.45 -9.25 -1.76
CA GLY A 126 12.23 -10.70 -1.64
C GLY A 126 11.67 -11.10 -0.26
N LEU A 127 10.87 -10.25 0.37
CA LEU A 127 10.32 -10.41 1.73
C LEU A 127 8.84 -10.80 1.75
N MET A 128 8.27 -11.06 0.58
CA MET A 128 6.88 -11.51 0.46
C MET A 128 6.72 -12.90 1.06
N GLU A 129 5.84 -13.02 2.05
CA GLU A 129 5.48 -14.30 2.65
C GLU A 129 4.15 -14.81 2.07
N PRO A 130 3.95 -16.14 1.95
CA PRO A 130 2.72 -16.70 1.37
C PRO A 130 1.42 -16.17 2.01
N TYR A 131 1.42 -16.02 3.34
CA TYR A 131 0.23 -15.55 4.06
C TYR A 131 -0.18 -14.12 3.68
N MET A 132 0.78 -13.26 3.32
CA MET A 132 0.47 -11.88 2.95
C MET A 132 -0.42 -11.89 1.72
N GLY A 133 -0.12 -12.76 0.75
CA GLY A 133 -0.92 -12.87 -0.46
C GLY A 133 -2.33 -13.42 -0.23
N GLN A 134 -2.54 -14.19 0.83
CA GLN A 134 -3.83 -14.80 1.15
C GLN A 134 -4.69 -13.92 2.05
N GLU A 135 -4.06 -13.18 2.97
CA GLU A 135 -4.77 -12.49 4.04
C GLU A 135 -4.83 -10.98 3.85
N TRP A 136 -3.87 -10.36 3.16
CA TRP A 136 -3.79 -8.90 3.06
C TRP A 136 -4.47 -8.35 1.81
N LYS A 137 -4.95 -9.24 0.94
CA LYS A 137 -5.57 -8.87 -0.33
C LYS A 137 -7.08 -8.80 -0.22
N PHE A 138 -7.65 -7.93 -1.04
CA PHE A 138 -9.07 -7.97 -1.37
C PHE A 138 -9.25 -8.00 -2.88
N ASP A 139 -10.36 -8.57 -3.33
CA ASP A 139 -10.79 -8.59 -4.72
C ASP A 139 -12.32 -8.55 -4.74
N VAL A 140 -12.86 -7.42 -5.19
CA VAL A 140 -14.30 -7.15 -5.17
C VAL A 140 -14.78 -6.70 -6.53
N ARG A 141 -16.04 -7.04 -6.83
CA ARG A 141 -16.75 -6.55 -8.00
C ARG A 141 -17.70 -5.45 -7.55
N ILE A 142 -17.37 -4.21 -7.87
CA ILE A 142 -18.17 -3.05 -7.52
C ILE A 142 -19.28 -2.93 -8.58
N PRO A 143 -20.57 -3.05 -8.20
CA PRO A 143 -21.67 -2.88 -9.14
C PRO A 143 -21.61 -1.49 -9.79
N MET A 144 -21.80 -1.41 -11.11
CA MET A 144 -21.79 -0.11 -11.83
C MET A 144 -22.81 0.89 -11.26
N THR A 145 -23.89 0.40 -10.67
CA THR A 145 -24.93 1.21 -10.02
C THR A 145 -24.45 1.96 -8.77
N LEU A 146 -23.34 1.54 -8.17
CA LEU A 146 -22.70 2.18 -7.01
C LEU A 146 -21.52 3.07 -7.39
N ILE A 147 -21.17 3.14 -8.67
CA ILE A 147 -20.05 3.93 -9.20
C ILE A 147 -20.64 5.13 -9.92
N GLY A 148 -20.29 6.34 -9.49
CA GLY A 148 -20.66 7.60 -10.13
C GLY A 148 -19.46 8.50 -10.40
N GLY A 149 -19.73 9.77 -10.70
CA GLY A 149 -18.69 10.77 -10.95
C GLY A 149 -17.94 10.52 -12.27
N THR A 150 -16.69 10.96 -12.34
CA THR A 150 -15.86 10.82 -13.54
C THR A 150 -15.63 9.37 -13.98
N THR A 151 -15.65 8.43 -13.03
CA THR A 151 -15.48 6.99 -13.31
C THR A 151 -16.69 6.37 -14.03
N ASN A 152 -17.89 6.90 -13.81
CA ASN A 152 -19.11 6.44 -14.50
C ASN A 152 -20.01 7.65 -14.82
N PRO A 153 -19.67 8.41 -15.88
CA PRO A 153 -20.37 9.65 -16.21
C PRO A 153 -21.87 9.44 -16.41
N GLY A 154 -22.67 10.32 -15.80
CA GLY A 154 -24.13 10.27 -15.87
C GLY A 154 -24.80 9.41 -14.79
N ASN A 155 -24.04 8.66 -13.97
CA ASN A 155 -24.57 8.03 -12.76
C ASN A 155 -24.21 8.84 -11.51
N GLU A 156 -25.23 9.21 -10.73
CA GLU A 156 -25.04 9.93 -9.46
C GLU A 156 -25.34 9.01 -8.25
N VAL A 157 -24.35 8.87 -7.37
CA VAL A 157 -24.43 8.00 -6.19
C VAL A 157 -24.04 8.79 -4.95
N SER A 158 -25.06 9.27 -4.22
CA SER A 158 -24.85 9.98 -2.96
C SER A 158 -24.46 9.03 -1.81
N VAL A 159 -23.84 9.59 -0.77
CA VAL A 159 -23.53 8.85 0.48
C VAL A 159 -24.78 8.24 1.09
N ALA A 160 -25.90 8.99 1.13
CA ALA A 160 -27.17 8.47 1.65
C ALA A 160 -27.65 7.24 0.87
N ARG A 161 -27.50 7.26 -0.46
CA ARG A 161 -27.84 6.14 -1.33
C ARG A 161 -27.02 4.89 -1.01
N LEU A 162 -25.72 5.04 -0.71
CA LEU A 162 -24.86 3.91 -0.29
C LEU A 162 -25.34 3.28 1.03
N PHE A 163 -25.78 4.08 2.01
CA PHE A 163 -26.27 3.56 3.29
C PHE A 163 -27.63 2.87 3.18
N THR A 164 -28.50 3.33 2.27
CA THR A 164 -29.82 2.72 2.04
C THR A 164 -29.75 1.47 1.16
N LEU A 165 -28.69 1.32 0.37
CA LEU A 165 -28.45 0.15 -0.45
C LEU A 165 -27.77 -0.92 0.40
N GLY A 166 -28.55 -1.82 1.00
CA GLY A 166 -28.05 -3.06 1.61
C GLY A 166 -27.52 -4.09 0.60
N ARG A 167 -27.01 -3.64 -0.55
CA ARG A 167 -26.58 -4.49 -1.66
C ARG A 167 -25.14 -4.95 -1.42
N GLY A 168 -24.90 -6.25 -1.60
CA GLY A 168 -23.55 -6.81 -1.62
C GLY A 168 -22.77 -6.47 -2.90
N TRP A 169 -21.57 -7.05 -3.01
CA TRP A 169 -20.78 -6.99 -4.24
C TRP A 169 -21.50 -7.62 -5.43
N ALA A 170 -21.16 -7.17 -6.63
CA ALA A 170 -21.75 -7.69 -7.87
C ALA A 170 -21.35 -9.15 -8.11
N SER A 171 -22.24 -9.91 -8.72
CA SER A 171 -21.91 -11.23 -9.27
C SER A 171 -21.07 -11.07 -10.55
N PRO A 172 -20.40 -12.15 -11.03
CA PRO A 172 -19.64 -12.10 -12.28
C PRO A 172 -20.47 -11.76 -13.52
N THR A 173 -21.79 -11.96 -13.50
CA THR A 173 -22.69 -11.73 -14.65
C THR A 173 -23.35 -10.35 -14.63
N GLU A 174 -23.25 -9.61 -13.52
CA GLU A 174 -23.77 -8.25 -13.42
C GLU A 174 -22.76 -7.23 -13.95
N PRO A 175 -23.19 -6.07 -14.49
CA PRO A 175 -22.27 -4.99 -14.84
C PRO A 175 -21.49 -4.48 -13.61
N HIS A 176 -20.16 -4.58 -13.65
CA HIS A 176 -19.29 -4.22 -12.54
C HIS A 176 -17.93 -3.67 -13.00
N LEU A 177 -17.26 -2.93 -12.11
CA LEU A 177 -15.81 -2.75 -12.16
C LEU A 177 -15.17 -3.62 -11.08
N ARG A 178 -14.10 -4.33 -11.44
CA ARG A 178 -13.29 -5.08 -10.49
C ARG A 178 -12.32 -4.13 -9.80
N LEU A 179 -12.18 -4.27 -8.49
CA LEU A 179 -11.19 -3.57 -7.69
C LEU A 179 -10.48 -4.60 -6.82
N ASN A 180 -9.15 -4.61 -6.88
CA ASN A 180 -8.33 -5.49 -6.07
C ASN A 180 -7.13 -4.74 -5.49
N GLY A 181 -6.59 -5.23 -4.39
CA GLY A 181 -5.59 -4.43 -3.71
C GLY A 181 -5.14 -5.00 -2.40
N TRP A 182 -4.32 -4.19 -1.74
CA TRP A 182 -3.76 -4.46 -0.43
C TRP A 182 -4.53 -3.68 0.63
N ASP A 183 -5.24 -4.38 1.52
CA ASP A 183 -6.06 -3.76 2.57
C ASP A 183 -5.24 -3.54 3.85
N PRO A 184 -4.94 -2.28 4.25
CA PRO A 184 -4.17 -1.99 5.45
C PRO A 184 -4.87 -2.48 6.74
N THR A 185 -6.20 -2.61 6.75
CA THR A 185 -6.97 -3.15 7.86
C THR A 185 -6.72 -4.65 8.01
N LEU A 186 -6.73 -5.38 6.90
CA LEU A 186 -6.42 -6.81 6.91
C LEU A 186 -4.96 -7.06 7.31
N MET A 187 -4.03 -6.25 6.79
CA MET A 187 -2.63 -6.26 7.21
C MET A 187 -2.48 -6.09 8.72
N TYR A 188 -3.10 -5.02 9.27
CA TYR A 188 -3.05 -4.73 10.70
C TYR A 188 -3.59 -5.91 11.54
N LYS A 189 -4.77 -6.45 11.20
CA LYS A 189 -5.37 -7.59 11.89
C LYS A 189 -4.49 -8.83 11.81
N SER A 190 -3.95 -9.12 10.63
CA SER A 190 -3.06 -10.26 10.38
C SER A 190 -1.78 -10.18 11.23
N ILE A 191 -1.17 -9.00 11.33
CA ILE A 191 0.00 -8.72 12.19
C ILE A 191 -0.36 -8.88 13.66
N GLU A 192 -1.49 -8.29 14.09
CA GLU A 192 -1.93 -8.31 15.48
C GLU A 192 -2.22 -9.73 15.96
N LEU A 193 -2.92 -10.53 15.14
CA LEU A 193 -3.21 -11.94 15.44
C LEU A 193 -1.93 -12.76 15.58
N ARG A 194 -0.98 -12.61 14.65
CA ARG A 194 0.33 -13.29 14.70
C ARG A 194 1.13 -12.87 15.91
N ALA A 195 1.18 -11.59 16.23
CA ALA A 195 1.92 -11.11 17.38
C ALA A 195 1.29 -11.62 18.69
N LYS A 196 -0.05 -11.62 18.81
CA LYS A 196 -0.75 -12.20 19.97
C LYS A 196 -0.50 -13.69 20.10
N GLN A 197 -0.43 -14.42 18.99
CA GLN A 197 -0.12 -15.84 18.99
C GLN A 197 1.35 -16.08 19.41
N GLY A 198 2.30 -15.36 18.80
CA GLY A 198 3.73 -15.43 19.13
C GLY A 198 4.04 -15.09 20.59
N LEU A 199 3.29 -14.19 21.22
CA LEU A 199 3.41 -13.92 22.66
C LEU A 199 2.97 -15.10 23.53
N LYS A 200 2.11 -16.00 23.03
CA LYS A 200 1.63 -17.17 23.75
C LYS A 200 2.54 -18.39 23.55
N ASP A 201 2.99 -18.62 22.33
CA ASP A 201 3.66 -19.88 21.94
C ASP A 201 5.12 -19.72 21.50
N GLY A 202 5.63 -18.49 21.39
CA GLY A 202 6.99 -18.22 20.93
C GLY A 202 7.24 -18.49 19.44
N SER A 203 6.19 -18.75 18.64
CA SER A 203 6.31 -19.09 17.21
C SER A 203 6.93 -17.99 16.36
N VAL A 204 6.82 -16.73 16.79
CA VAL A 204 7.40 -15.56 16.14
C VAL A 204 8.00 -14.62 17.16
N LYS A 205 9.05 -13.90 16.77
CA LYS A 205 9.62 -12.85 17.60
C LYS A 205 8.72 -11.62 17.56
N VAL A 206 8.27 -11.19 18.74
CA VAL A 206 7.37 -10.05 18.89
C VAL A 206 8.12 -8.87 19.51
N GLU A 207 7.84 -7.67 19.01
CA GLU A 207 8.27 -6.40 19.56
C GLU A 207 7.05 -5.60 20.02
N LYS A 208 7.18 -4.87 21.13
CA LYS A 208 6.12 -4.03 21.68
C LYS A 208 6.63 -2.61 21.86
N ARG A 209 5.88 -1.63 21.33
CA ARG A 209 6.15 -0.20 21.52
C ARG A 209 4.86 0.51 21.95
N GLY A 210 4.80 0.92 23.21
CA GLY A 210 3.54 1.37 23.81
C GLY A 210 2.52 0.25 23.85
N ARG A 211 1.34 0.46 23.24
CA ARG A 211 0.31 -0.58 23.07
C ARG A 211 0.39 -1.29 21.72
N ALA A 212 1.23 -0.83 20.80
CA ALA A 212 1.40 -1.45 19.49
C ALA A 212 2.18 -2.77 19.58
N LEU A 213 1.75 -3.72 18.76
CA LEU A 213 2.42 -5.00 18.57
C LEU A 213 3.10 -5.04 17.20
N GLY A 214 4.27 -5.65 17.16
CA GLY A 214 5.03 -5.82 15.93
C GLY A 214 5.70 -7.18 15.84
N LEU A 215 5.98 -7.57 14.61
CA LEU A 215 6.75 -8.78 14.29
C LEU A 215 8.19 -8.40 13.97
N VAL A 216 9.15 -9.23 14.38
CA VAL A 216 10.56 -9.09 14.01
C VAL A 216 10.97 -10.32 13.21
N VAL A 217 11.46 -10.09 12.00
CA VAL A 217 11.82 -11.16 11.06
C VAL A 217 13.25 -10.93 10.58
N ASP A 218 14.12 -11.92 10.74
CA ASP A 218 15.47 -11.86 10.17
C ASP A 218 15.46 -12.46 8.76
N LYS A 219 15.77 -11.63 7.77
CA LYS A 219 15.82 -11.96 6.34
C LYS A 219 17.12 -11.44 5.72
N ARG A 220 18.20 -11.33 6.51
CA ARG A 220 19.52 -10.87 6.01
C ARG A 220 20.09 -11.75 4.90
N THR A 221 19.65 -13.00 4.82
CA THR A 221 20.04 -13.97 3.79
C THR A 221 19.00 -14.13 2.68
N ALA A 222 17.89 -13.37 2.70
CA ALA A 222 16.90 -13.43 1.64
C ALA A 222 17.49 -12.88 0.34
N THR A 223 17.21 -13.56 -0.76
CA THR A 223 17.61 -13.14 -2.10
C THR A 223 16.68 -12.02 -2.57
N PRO A 224 17.17 -10.79 -2.79
CA PRO A 224 16.33 -9.74 -3.34
C PRO A 224 15.96 -10.01 -4.78
N SER A 225 14.94 -9.33 -5.28
CA SER A 225 14.55 -9.44 -6.69
C SER A 225 15.69 -8.98 -7.61
N PRO A 226 15.81 -9.54 -8.84
CA PRO A 226 16.77 -9.06 -9.84
C PRO A 226 16.65 -7.55 -10.12
N ARG A 227 15.43 -7.01 -10.04
CA ARG A 227 15.15 -5.57 -10.23
C ARG A 227 15.80 -4.71 -9.15
N LEU A 228 15.80 -5.17 -7.90
CA LEU A 228 16.44 -4.45 -6.81
C LEU A 228 17.96 -4.46 -6.99
N THR A 229 18.53 -5.60 -7.37
CA THR A 229 19.99 -5.75 -7.52
C THR A 229 20.53 -5.04 -8.77
N SER A 230 19.78 -5.00 -9.86
CA SER A 230 20.14 -4.26 -11.09
C SER A 230 19.84 -2.76 -11.03
N ARG A 231 19.08 -2.30 -10.02
CA ARG A 231 18.50 -0.94 -9.93
C ARG A 231 17.51 -0.60 -11.05
N GLU A 232 16.94 -1.62 -11.70
CA GLU A 232 15.86 -1.47 -12.69
C GLU A 232 14.51 -1.73 -12.01
N PHE A 233 14.09 -0.79 -11.16
CA PHE A 233 12.96 -1.01 -10.24
C PHE A 233 11.60 -1.17 -10.95
N PHE A 234 11.43 -0.54 -12.11
CA PHE A 234 10.14 -0.38 -12.77
C PHE A 234 10.03 -1.21 -14.07
N SER A 235 8.85 -1.77 -14.32
CA SER A 235 8.49 -2.39 -15.61
C SER A 235 8.16 -1.37 -16.70
N GLY A 236 7.85 -0.13 -16.31
CA GLY A 236 7.10 0.81 -17.15
C GLY A 236 5.58 0.58 -17.09
N PRO A 237 4.77 1.57 -17.51
CA PRO A 237 3.33 1.40 -17.58
C PRO A 237 2.96 0.36 -18.64
N PRO A 238 1.90 -0.44 -18.42
CA PRO A 238 1.40 -1.34 -19.45
C PRO A 238 0.96 -0.54 -20.68
N ALA A 239 0.91 -1.22 -21.83
CA ALA A 239 0.43 -0.60 -23.06
C ALA A 239 -1.01 -0.07 -22.88
N PRO A 240 -1.41 1.04 -23.55
CA PRO A 240 -2.73 1.64 -23.35
C PRO A 240 -3.92 0.69 -23.58
N ASN A 241 -3.72 -0.33 -24.40
CA ASN A 241 -4.67 -1.37 -24.80
C ASN A 241 -4.51 -2.68 -24.00
N ASP A 242 -3.65 -2.73 -22.99
CA ASP A 242 -3.50 -3.90 -22.14
C ASP A 242 -4.77 -4.09 -21.30
N ALA A 243 -5.45 -5.22 -21.49
CA ALA A 243 -6.62 -5.61 -20.70
C ALA A 243 -6.30 -5.67 -19.19
N LYS A 244 -5.01 -5.79 -18.83
CA LYS A 244 -4.51 -5.78 -17.47
C LYS A 244 -4.25 -4.40 -16.88
N ARG A 245 -4.42 -3.32 -17.65
CA ARG A 245 -4.18 -1.93 -17.23
C ARG A 245 -5.08 -1.49 -16.06
N PHE A 246 -6.21 -2.16 -15.87
CA PHE A 246 -7.12 -1.93 -14.74
C PHE A 246 -7.06 -3.05 -13.69
N LEU A 247 -6.08 -3.96 -13.77
CA LEU A 247 -5.85 -4.97 -12.73
C LEU A 247 -4.93 -4.37 -11.69
N THR A 248 -5.43 -4.30 -10.46
CA THR A 248 -4.83 -3.51 -9.40
C THR A 248 -4.06 -4.43 -8.44
N ALA A 249 -2.90 -3.96 -8.00
CA ALA A 249 -1.93 -4.58 -7.07
C ALA A 249 -1.14 -5.85 -7.46
N ASP A 250 -1.66 -6.81 -8.25
CA ASP A 250 -1.02 -8.14 -8.36
C ASP A 250 -0.91 -8.83 -9.72
N GLU A 251 -1.49 -8.29 -10.80
CA GLU A 251 -1.47 -8.92 -12.13
C GLU A 251 -0.67 -8.13 -13.17
#